data_AF-A0A522T8V9-F1
#
_entry.id   AF-A0A522T8V9-F1
#
_cell.length_a   1.000
_cell.length_b   1.000
_cell.length_c   1.000
_cell.angle_alpha   90.00
_cell.angle_beta   90.00
_cell.angle_gamma   90.00
#
_symmetry.space_group_name_H-M   'P 1'
#
loop_
_entity.id
_entity.type
_entity.pdbx_description
1 polymer ?
#
loop_
_entity_poly.entity_id
_entity_poly.type
_entity_poly.pdbx_seq_one_letter_code
_entity_poly.pdbx_strand_id
1 'polypeptide(L)'
;MERRSFLTLLAAGVGTGWLAACTSQPRLAAPASAASHGFQTAFFLEGQFAGWVQASGGSQIATRGMPDFVPGHPARLPPAPRRFRDLILEGGAGMAPEFYAWLAESLASGEDEGRSGVLTGTDAAGRPMATESWRGRIAQIEFPSLSRDDCSPARLRVRIALAEARPEGVSKAVLPPRPTRSWPRCNFRMGITGLDSVAGTATSVSALTCTRARQVSFGPLVLTVPASAAAAFSTWRSAGDVRRGRLTFFDAQEQPVVALALSALTPTSVSAAGGEARIQLAVGDASLAVTG
;
A
#
# COMPACT_ATOMS: atom_id res chain seq x y z
N MET A 1 -61.47 28.82 -1.94
CA MET A 1 -60.73 28.97 -0.67
C MET A 1 -59.45 29.72 -0.99
N GLU A 2 -59.50 31.04 -0.79
CA GLU A 2 -58.39 31.97 -0.99
C GLU A 2 -57.46 32.00 0.23
N ARG A 3 -56.18 32.31 0.01
CA ARG A 3 -55.36 33.34 0.70
C ARG A 3 -53.93 33.24 0.14
N ARG A 4 -53.50 34.18 -0.70
CA ARG A 4 -52.89 35.49 -0.40
C ARG A 4 -51.47 35.40 0.20
N SER A 5 -50.55 35.94 -0.59
CA SER A 5 -49.15 36.35 -0.36
C SER A 5 -48.89 37.02 0.99
N PHE A 6 -47.63 37.00 1.47
CA PHE A 6 -46.94 38.21 1.99
C PHE A 6 -45.43 38.01 2.29
N LEU A 7 -44.64 38.97 1.75
CA LEU A 7 -43.40 39.61 2.23
C LEU A 7 -42.04 38.89 2.37
N THR A 8 -41.16 39.33 1.47
CA THR A 8 -39.72 39.62 1.62
C THR A 8 -39.38 40.43 2.89
N LEU A 9 -38.29 40.07 3.57
CA LEU A 9 -37.59 40.97 4.50
C LEU A 9 -36.07 40.81 4.36
N LEU A 10 -35.41 41.89 3.98
CA LEU A 10 -33.96 42.09 3.94
C LEU A 10 -33.43 42.27 5.38
N ALA A 11 -32.32 41.61 5.71
CA ALA A 11 -31.53 41.93 6.89
C ALA A 11 -30.04 42.00 6.49
N ALA A 12 -29.52 43.23 6.48
CA ALA A 12 -28.09 43.53 6.41
C ALA A 12 -27.45 43.27 7.78
N GLY A 13 -26.40 42.46 7.82
CA GLY A 13 -25.68 42.08 9.04
C GLY A 13 -24.22 42.49 8.97
N VAL A 14 -23.85 43.39 9.87
CA VAL A 14 -22.56 44.05 10.10
C VAL A 14 -21.40 43.07 10.26
N GLY A 15 -20.33 43.24 9.47
CA GLY A 15 -19.08 42.49 9.58
C GLY A 15 -18.26 42.93 10.79
N THR A 16 -17.99 41.99 11.70
CA THR A 16 -17.05 42.15 12.82
C THR A 16 -15.74 41.45 12.45
N GLY A 17 -14.69 42.24 12.24
CA GLY A 17 -13.33 41.76 11.97
C GLY A 17 -12.68 41.23 13.24
N TRP A 18 -12.29 39.96 13.22
CA TRP A 18 -11.47 39.33 14.25
C TRP A 18 -9.99 39.44 13.88
N LEU A 19 -9.21 40.16 14.70
CA LEU A 19 -7.75 40.21 14.61
C LEU A 19 -7.18 38.90 15.17
N ALA A 20 -6.56 38.09 14.31
CA ALA A 20 -5.87 36.87 14.71
C ALA A 20 -4.48 37.20 15.29
N ALA A 21 -4.30 36.99 16.59
CA ALA A 21 -3.01 37.06 17.26
C ALA A 21 -2.18 35.79 16.93
N CYS A 22 -1.15 35.95 16.09
CA CYS A 22 -0.14 34.93 15.84
C CYS A 22 0.74 34.73 17.09
N THR A 23 0.41 33.74 17.92
CA THR A 23 1.31 33.28 18.98
C THR A 23 2.22 32.19 18.39
N SER A 24 3.51 32.52 18.23
CA SER A 24 4.53 31.57 17.80
C SER A 24 4.80 30.58 18.93
N GLN A 25 4.38 29.32 18.75
CA GLN A 25 4.70 28.26 19.69
C GLN A 25 6.13 27.72 19.45
N PRO A 26 6.91 27.47 20.50
CA PRO A 26 8.21 26.81 20.38
C PRO A 26 8.01 25.38 19.85
N ARG A 27 8.67 25.10 18.72
CA ARG A 27 8.64 23.79 18.04
C ARG A 27 9.53 22.83 18.82
N LEU A 28 8.95 21.99 19.68
CA LEU A 28 9.65 20.83 20.24
C LEU A 28 10.16 19.97 19.08
N ALA A 29 11.48 19.73 19.04
CA ALA A 29 12.12 18.94 18.00
C ALA A 29 11.49 17.53 17.99
N ALA A 30 10.87 17.16 16.86
CA ALA A 30 10.35 15.82 16.66
C ALA A 30 11.54 14.82 16.70
N PRO A 31 11.40 13.66 17.36
CA PRO A 31 12.41 12.62 17.24
C PRO A 31 12.58 12.30 15.76
N ALA A 32 13.83 12.28 15.30
CA ALA A 32 14.16 11.95 13.93
C ALA A 32 13.63 10.53 13.64
N SER A 33 12.58 10.47 12.83
CA SER A 33 12.06 9.20 12.33
C SER A 33 13.16 8.53 11.50
N ALA A 34 13.43 7.25 11.77
CA ALA A 34 14.38 6.45 10.98
C ALA A 34 14.01 6.38 9.48
N ALA A 35 12.81 6.83 9.12
CA ALA A 35 12.22 6.85 7.79
C ALA A 35 12.74 7.92 6.80
N SER A 36 13.60 8.86 7.21
CA SER A 36 13.88 10.06 6.41
C SER A 36 15.36 10.18 6.02
N HIS A 37 15.64 9.94 4.73
CA HIS A 37 16.89 10.14 3.97
C HIS A 37 17.76 8.90 3.73
N GLY A 38 17.51 8.15 2.64
CA GLY A 38 18.54 7.32 1.99
C GLY A 38 19.14 6.15 2.78
N PHE A 39 18.80 5.99 4.05
CA PHE A 39 19.23 4.91 4.92
C PHE A 39 18.56 3.61 4.54
N GLN A 40 19.33 2.53 4.55
CA GLN A 40 18.79 1.19 4.32
C GLN A 40 18.10 0.72 5.59
N THR A 41 16.95 0.05 5.46
CA THR A 41 16.21 -0.45 6.62
C THR A 41 16.10 -1.97 6.56
N ALA A 42 16.64 -2.63 7.58
CA ALA A 42 16.40 -4.04 7.81
C ALA A 42 15.02 -4.22 8.46
N PHE A 43 14.23 -5.13 7.91
CA PHE A 43 12.89 -5.46 8.37
C PHE A 43 12.90 -6.82 9.06
N PHE A 44 12.43 -6.85 10.30
CA PHE A 44 12.20 -8.07 11.05
C PHE A 44 10.71 -8.26 11.29
N LEU A 45 10.22 -9.47 11.04
CA LEU A 45 8.84 -9.87 11.27
C LEU A 45 8.85 -11.00 12.30
N GLU A 46 8.13 -10.84 13.40
CA GLU A 46 8.07 -11.83 14.50
C GLU A 46 9.46 -12.28 14.98
N GLY A 47 10.41 -11.35 15.05
CA GLY A 47 11.78 -11.58 15.49
C GLY A 47 12.71 -12.22 14.44
N GLN A 48 12.20 -12.59 13.26
CA GLN A 48 12.99 -13.14 12.16
C GLN A 48 13.32 -12.06 11.14
N PHE A 49 14.52 -12.12 10.54
CA PHE A 49 14.90 -11.20 9.47
C PHE A 49 14.06 -11.50 8.22
N ALA A 50 13.21 -10.55 7.83
CA ALA A 50 12.26 -10.70 6.74
C ALA A 50 12.71 -10.01 5.45
N GLY A 51 13.75 -9.18 5.48
CA GLY A 51 14.37 -8.61 4.29
C GLY A 51 14.82 -7.17 4.44
N TRP A 52 15.29 -6.61 3.33
CA TRP A 52 15.67 -5.20 3.23
C TRP A 52 14.56 -4.41 2.56
N VAL A 53 14.14 -3.31 3.18
CA VAL A 53 13.03 -2.48 2.72
C VAL A 53 13.42 -1.00 2.68
N GLN A 54 12.65 -0.23 1.92
CA GLN A 54 12.52 1.19 2.20
C GLN A 54 11.30 1.39 3.09
N ALA A 55 11.52 1.94 4.26
CA ALA A 55 10.45 2.20 5.22
C ALA A 55 10.16 3.70 5.29
N SER A 56 8.88 4.06 5.37
CA SER A 56 8.46 5.41 5.69
C SER A 56 7.26 5.42 6.64
N GLY A 57 7.18 6.43 7.52
CA GLY A 57 6.12 6.52 8.53
C GLY A 57 6.50 5.88 9.86
N GLY A 58 5.54 5.25 10.54
CA GLY A 58 5.78 4.54 11.80
C GLY A 58 5.75 5.40 13.08
N SER A 59 6.22 6.64 12.98
CA SER A 59 6.38 7.49 14.17
C SER A 59 5.07 7.92 14.82
N GLN A 60 5.11 8.05 16.14
CA GLN A 60 4.01 8.57 16.95
C GLN A 60 3.69 10.02 16.56
N ILE A 61 2.41 10.30 16.33
CA ILE A 61 1.89 11.65 16.14
C ILE A 61 1.53 12.18 17.53
N ALA A 62 2.20 13.25 17.97
CA ALA A 62 1.87 13.92 19.22
C ALA A 62 0.49 14.59 19.08
N THR A 63 -0.52 13.96 19.66
CA THR A 63 -1.85 14.53 19.84
C THR A 63 -1.85 15.34 21.14
N ARG A 64 -2.32 16.59 21.09
CA ARG A 64 -2.52 17.40 22.29
C ARG A 64 -3.89 17.06 22.89
N GLY A 65 -3.93 16.79 24.19
CA GLY A 65 -5.20 16.62 24.90
C GLY A 65 -6.00 17.93 24.88
N MET A 66 -7.32 17.81 24.76
CA MET A 66 -8.20 18.96 24.99
C MET A 66 -8.11 19.31 26.50
N PRO A 67 -7.86 20.57 26.88
CA PRO A 67 -7.82 20.93 28.29
C PRO A 67 -9.20 20.72 28.94
N ASP A 68 -9.23 20.04 30.08
CA ASP A 68 -10.43 19.96 30.91
C ASP A 68 -10.55 21.27 31.68
N PHE A 69 -11.60 22.05 31.37
CA PHE A 69 -11.87 23.32 32.06
C PHE A 69 -12.88 23.08 33.18
N VAL A 70 -12.37 23.04 34.42
CA VAL A 70 -13.21 23.01 35.63
C VAL A 70 -13.08 24.38 36.32
N PRO A 71 -14.17 25.15 36.46
CA PRO A 71 -14.13 26.45 37.15
C PRO A 71 -13.51 26.33 38.54
N GLY A 72 -12.56 27.22 38.86
CA GLY A 72 -11.85 27.23 40.15
C GLY A 72 -10.63 26.30 40.24
N HIS A 73 -10.32 25.53 39.18
CA HIS A 73 -9.12 24.68 39.13
C HIS A 73 -8.22 25.05 37.93
N PRO A 74 -6.89 24.89 38.05
CA PRO A 74 -6.01 25.02 36.91
C PRO A 74 -6.37 23.97 35.86
N ALA A 75 -6.40 24.38 34.59
CA ALA A 75 -6.71 23.47 33.48
C ALA A 75 -5.73 22.29 33.48
N ARG A 76 -6.26 21.08 33.57
CA ARG A 76 -5.48 19.84 33.43
C ARG A 76 -5.64 19.35 32.00
N LEU A 77 -4.52 19.04 31.33
CA LEU A 77 -4.57 18.34 30.05
C LEU A 77 -4.51 16.84 30.33
N PRO A 78 -5.59 16.07 30.11
CA PRO A 78 -5.51 14.62 30.16
C PRO A 78 -4.52 14.10 29.10
N PRO A 79 -3.88 12.95 29.35
CA PRO A 79 -3.00 12.34 28.35
C PRO A 79 -3.81 12.03 27.09
N ALA A 80 -3.36 12.55 25.95
CA ALA A 80 -4.05 12.32 24.68
C ALA A 80 -3.92 10.85 24.25
N PRO A 81 -4.93 10.32 23.54
CA PRO A 81 -4.81 9.00 22.91
C PRO A 81 -3.64 9.03 21.92
N ARG A 82 -2.73 8.07 22.03
CA ARG A 82 -1.60 7.93 21.10
C ARG A 82 -2.15 7.56 19.72
N ARG A 83 -1.72 8.30 18.70
CA ARG A 83 -2.00 7.99 17.30
C ARG A 83 -0.68 7.73 16.60
N PHE A 84 -0.65 6.68 15.79
CA PHE A 84 0.53 6.32 15.00
C PHE A 84 0.26 6.67 13.54
N ARG A 85 1.31 7.11 12.84
CA ARG A 85 1.25 7.18 11.37
C ARG A 85 1.39 5.76 10.84
N ASP A 86 0.62 5.43 9.80
CA ASP A 86 0.81 4.17 9.11
C ASP A 86 2.26 3.99 8.66
N LEU A 87 2.73 2.76 8.77
CA LEU A 87 4.05 2.35 8.32
C LEU A 87 3.92 1.86 6.87
N ILE A 88 4.73 2.42 5.98
CA ILE A 88 4.77 2.06 4.57
C ILE A 88 6.10 1.36 4.32
N LEU A 89 6.04 0.11 3.90
CA LEU A 89 7.19 -0.70 3.53
C LEU A 89 7.21 -0.90 2.02
N GLU A 90 8.39 -0.71 1.41
CA GLU A 90 8.63 -1.04 0.01
C GLU A 90 9.72 -2.13 -0.06
N GLY A 91 9.31 -3.32 -0.47
CA GLY A 91 10.16 -4.51 -0.56
C GLY A 91 10.17 -5.10 -1.98
N GLY A 92 11.21 -5.87 -2.31
CA GLY A 92 11.37 -6.52 -3.62
C GLY A 92 11.29 -8.04 -3.55
N ALA A 93 11.97 -8.71 -4.49
CA ALA A 93 12.10 -10.17 -4.60
C ALA A 93 12.87 -10.85 -3.47
N GLY A 94 13.76 -10.10 -2.82
CA GLY A 94 14.68 -10.63 -1.81
C GLY A 94 14.10 -10.66 -0.41
N MET A 95 12.77 -10.63 -0.26
CA MET A 95 12.13 -10.78 1.05
C MET A 95 12.07 -12.26 1.44
N ALA A 96 12.03 -12.52 2.74
CA ALA A 96 11.95 -13.87 3.27
C ALA A 96 10.55 -14.49 2.99
N PRO A 97 10.44 -15.83 2.90
CA PRO A 97 9.16 -16.51 2.68
C PRO A 97 8.06 -16.12 3.67
N GLU A 98 8.41 -15.87 4.93
CA GLU A 98 7.49 -15.50 6.01
C GLU A 98 6.78 -14.17 5.73
N PHE A 99 7.48 -13.22 5.10
CA PHE A 99 6.87 -11.96 4.67
C PHE A 99 5.76 -12.21 3.65
N TYR A 100 6.02 -13.04 2.64
CA TYR A 100 5.02 -13.35 1.63
C TYR A 100 3.89 -14.23 2.15
N ALA A 101 4.16 -15.14 3.08
CA ALA A 101 3.13 -15.90 3.78
C ALA A 101 2.17 -14.96 4.51
N TRP A 102 2.70 -13.95 5.21
CA TRP A 102 1.86 -12.93 5.86
C TRP A 102 1.02 -12.11 4.87
N LEU A 103 1.56 -11.78 3.69
CA LEU A 103 0.76 -11.15 2.62
C LEU A 103 -0.35 -12.07 2.11
N ALA A 104 -0.06 -13.36 1.92
CA ALA A 104 -1.02 -14.36 1.45
C ALA A 104 -2.15 -14.59 2.47
N GLU A 105 -1.81 -14.74 3.75
CA GLU A 105 -2.77 -14.82 4.87
C GLU A 105 -3.67 -13.59 4.93
N SER A 106 -3.08 -12.40 4.76
CA SER A 106 -3.79 -11.13 4.75
C SER A 106 -4.79 -10.99 3.61
N LEU A 107 -4.50 -11.60 2.46
CA LEU A 107 -5.40 -11.64 1.32
C LEU A 107 -6.52 -12.68 1.50
N ALA A 108 -6.21 -13.84 2.08
CA ALA A 108 -7.13 -14.96 2.17
C ALA A 108 -8.15 -14.87 3.32
N SER A 109 -7.69 -14.53 4.52
CA SER A 109 -8.47 -14.73 5.75
C SER A 109 -9.45 -13.58 6.05
N GLY A 110 -9.22 -12.38 5.52
CA GLY A 110 -9.91 -11.16 5.95
C GLY A 110 -9.59 -10.74 7.40
N GLU A 111 -9.13 -11.66 8.24
CA GLU A 111 -8.83 -11.55 9.68
C GLU A 111 -7.33 -11.80 9.96
N ASP A 112 -6.44 -10.97 9.41
CA ASP A 112 -5.04 -10.87 9.85
C ASP A 112 -4.97 -10.46 11.33
N GLU A 113 -4.51 -11.38 12.17
CA GLU A 113 -4.05 -11.09 13.52
C GLU A 113 -2.84 -10.16 13.43
N GLY A 114 -2.93 -8.96 14.01
CA GLY A 114 -1.86 -7.98 13.90
C GLY A 114 -0.50 -8.55 14.33
N ARG A 115 0.48 -8.45 13.45
CA ARG A 115 1.86 -8.93 13.63
C ARG A 115 2.72 -7.89 14.35
N SER A 116 3.79 -8.37 14.96
CA SER A 116 4.85 -7.55 15.54
C SER A 116 6.11 -7.60 14.69
N GLY A 117 6.89 -6.55 14.73
CA GLY A 117 8.18 -6.54 14.06
C GLY A 117 9.08 -5.42 14.52
N VAL A 118 10.25 -5.36 13.88
CA VAL A 118 11.29 -4.38 14.18
C VAL A 118 11.83 -3.82 12.88
N LEU A 119 12.01 -2.50 12.84
CA LEU A 119 12.74 -1.81 11.79
C LEU A 119 14.09 -1.39 12.35
N THR A 120 15.16 -1.72 11.64
CA THR A 120 16.52 -1.28 11.98
C THR A 120 17.08 -0.48 10.82
N GLY A 121 17.13 0.85 10.98
CA GLY A 121 17.81 1.74 10.05
C GLY A 121 19.33 1.61 10.19
N THR A 122 20.04 1.58 9.07
CA THR A 122 21.51 1.43 9.04
C THR A 122 22.19 2.59 8.35
N ASP A 123 23.46 2.81 8.71
CA ASP A 123 24.35 3.70 7.96
C ASP A 123 24.77 3.08 6.60
N ALA A 124 25.60 3.81 5.84
CA ALA A 124 26.14 3.35 4.57
C ALA A 124 27.10 2.15 4.70
N ALA A 125 27.66 1.92 5.90
CA ALA A 125 28.50 0.76 6.21
C ALA A 125 27.67 -0.43 6.74
N GLY A 126 26.34 -0.33 6.76
CA GLY A 126 25.44 -1.37 7.26
C GLY A 126 25.36 -1.47 8.78
N ARG A 127 25.89 -0.49 9.52
CA ARG A 127 25.82 -0.49 10.99
C ARG A 127 24.46 0.02 11.45
N PRO A 128 23.79 -0.68 12.39
CA PRO A 128 22.54 -0.19 12.98
C PRO A 128 22.70 1.21 13.58
N MET A 129 21.79 2.12 13.24
CA MET A 129 21.75 3.49 13.77
C MET A 129 20.50 3.76 14.62
N ALA A 130 19.36 3.18 14.22
CA ALA A 130 18.09 3.40 14.88
C ALA A 130 17.23 2.15 14.77
N THR A 131 16.53 1.81 15.85
CA THR A 131 15.66 0.64 15.93
C THR A 131 14.30 1.06 16.46
N GLU A 132 13.24 0.58 15.81
CA GLU A 132 11.86 0.84 16.19
C GLU A 132 11.09 -0.48 16.15
N SER A 133 10.54 -0.89 17.29
CA SER A 133 9.59 -2.00 17.38
C SER A 133 8.19 -1.50 17.04
N TRP A 134 7.40 -2.33 16.38
CA TRP A 134 6.05 -2.00 15.96
C TRP A 134 5.12 -3.21 16.11
N ARG A 135 3.83 -2.93 16.29
CA ARG A 135 2.76 -3.91 16.18
C ARG A 135 1.65 -3.33 15.32
N GLY A 136 1.16 -4.08 14.33
CA GLY A 136 0.18 -3.58 13.38
C GLY A 136 -0.38 -4.65 12.46
N ARG A 137 -1.28 -4.25 11.59
CA ARG A 137 -1.94 -5.13 10.60
C ARG A 137 -1.82 -4.55 9.20
N ILE A 138 -1.82 -5.40 8.18
CA ILE A 138 -1.80 -4.91 6.79
C ILE A 138 -3.12 -4.21 6.48
N ALA A 139 -3.01 -2.95 6.09
CA ALA A 139 -4.10 -2.08 5.67
C ALA A 139 -4.20 -1.97 4.14
N GLN A 140 -3.08 -2.03 3.44
CA GLN A 140 -3.05 -1.95 1.97
C GLN A 140 -1.85 -2.69 1.41
N ILE A 141 -2.05 -3.38 0.30
CA ILE A 141 -1.00 -4.01 -0.50
C ILE A 141 -1.09 -3.42 -1.90
N GLU A 142 -0.01 -2.87 -2.42
CA GLU A 142 0.07 -2.33 -3.77
C GLU A 142 1.14 -3.10 -4.54
N PHE A 143 0.68 -3.85 -5.54
CA PHE A 143 1.54 -4.52 -6.50
C PHE A 143 2.01 -3.51 -7.56
N PRO A 144 3.30 -3.53 -7.94
CA PRO A 144 3.84 -2.56 -8.87
C PRO A 144 3.18 -2.68 -10.24
N SER A 145 3.10 -1.56 -10.97
CA SER A 145 2.78 -1.60 -12.40
C SER A 145 3.92 -2.25 -13.18
N LEU A 146 3.59 -2.97 -14.24
CA LEU A 146 4.52 -3.75 -15.04
C LEU A 146 4.45 -3.29 -16.49
N SER A 147 5.59 -3.28 -17.17
CA SER A 147 5.68 -2.90 -18.58
C SER A 147 6.89 -3.57 -19.21
N ARG A 148 6.71 -4.17 -20.39
CA ARG A 148 7.81 -4.79 -21.14
C ARG A 148 8.90 -3.80 -21.53
N ASP A 149 8.53 -2.52 -21.66
CA ASP A 149 9.46 -1.45 -22.05
C ASP A 149 10.24 -0.86 -20.86
N ASP A 150 9.92 -1.27 -19.63
CA ASP A 150 10.58 -0.78 -18.41
C ASP A 150 11.15 -1.94 -17.60
N CYS A 151 12.47 -2.07 -17.58
CA CYS A 151 13.17 -3.08 -16.78
C CYS A 151 13.71 -2.55 -15.44
N SER A 152 13.18 -1.42 -14.95
CA SER A 152 13.52 -0.93 -13.61
C SER A 152 13.07 -1.91 -12.51
N PRO A 153 13.67 -1.86 -11.30
CA PRO A 153 13.27 -2.72 -10.20
C PRO A 153 11.85 -2.42 -9.71
N ALA A 154 10.97 -3.40 -9.80
CA ALA A 154 9.63 -3.41 -9.25
C ALA A 154 9.69 -3.63 -7.73
N ARG A 155 8.80 -2.95 -7.00
CA ARG A 155 8.68 -3.07 -5.54
C ARG A 155 7.23 -3.20 -5.14
N LEU A 156 6.99 -4.09 -4.19
CA LEU A 156 5.72 -4.24 -3.51
C LEU A 156 5.64 -3.20 -2.41
N ARG A 157 4.54 -2.46 -2.34
CA ARG A 157 4.31 -1.47 -1.30
C ARG A 157 3.24 -1.98 -0.34
N VAL A 158 3.59 -2.07 0.94
CA VAL A 158 2.71 -2.57 2.00
C VAL A 158 2.50 -1.47 3.02
N ARG A 159 1.24 -1.09 3.24
CA ARG A 159 0.84 -0.14 4.26
C ARG A 159 0.33 -0.91 5.47
N ILE A 160 0.91 -0.65 6.62
CA ILE A 160 0.60 -1.28 7.90
C ILE A 160 -0.06 -0.23 8.79
N ALA A 161 -1.28 -0.51 9.24
CA ALA A 161 -1.95 0.27 10.27
C ALA A 161 -1.39 -0.14 11.64
N LEU A 162 -0.70 0.78 12.29
CA LEU A 162 -0.03 0.52 13.56
C LEU A 162 -0.96 0.63 14.76
N ALA A 163 -0.88 -0.37 15.64
CA ALA A 163 -1.45 -0.35 16.98
C ALA A 163 -0.44 0.18 17.99
N GLU A 164 0.85 -0.14 17.80
CA GLU A 164 1.94 0.29 18.67
C GLU A 164 3.20 0.57 17.86
N ALA A 165 3.99 1.55 18.29
CA ALA A 165 5.35 1.81 17.82
C ALA A 165 6.21 2.34 18.97
N ARG A 166 7.43 1.83 19.12
CA ARG A 166 8.35 2.22 20.19
C ARG A 166 9.79 2.27 19.68
N PRO A 167 10.53 3.37 19.91
CA PRO A 167 11.96 3.38 19.65
C PRO A 167 12.69 2.48 20.67
N GLU A 168 13.55 1.59 20.18
CA GLU A 168 14.32 0.61 20.98
C GLU A 168 15.81 1.01 21.12
N GLY A 169 16.22 2.13 20.53
CA GLY A 169 17.62 2.58 20.50
C GLY A 169 18.43 1.91 19.38
N VAL A 170 19.69 1.59 19.64
CA VAL A 170 20.59 1.00 18.63
C VAL A 170 20.68 -0.52 18.85
N SER A 171 20.20 -1.29 17.89
CA SER A 171 20.33 -2.75 17.91
C SER A 171 21.80 -3.18 17.74
N LYS A 172 22.19 -4.24 18.44
CA LYS A 172 23.49 -4.91 18.28
C LYS A 172 23.45 -6.09 17.30
N ALA A 173 22.30 -6.31 16.64
CA ALA A 173 22.14 -7.42 15.71
C ALA A 173 23.08 -7.27 14.50
N VAL A 174 23.75 -8.37 14.16
CA VAL A 174 24.50 -8.47 12.90
C VAL A 174 23.48 -8.66 11.78
N LEU A 175 23.48 -7.71 10.83
CA LEU A 175 22.53 -7.73 9.73
C LEU A 175 23.09 -8.54 8.55
N PRO A 176 22.26 -9.38 7.90
CA PRO A 176 22.70 -10.16 6.75
C PRO A 176 23.00 -9.25 5.54
N PRO A 177 23.88 -9.66 4.63
CA PRO A 177 24.17 -8.86 3.43
C PRO A 177 22.91 -8.63 2.61
N ARG A 178 22.90 -7.52 1.87
CA ARG A 178 21.76 -7.15 1.03
C ARG A 178 21.64 -8.12 -0.15
N PRO A 179 20.46 -8.73 -0.38
CA PRO A 179 20.24 -9.54 -1.57
C PRO A 179 20.29 -8.66 -2.81
N THR A 180 20.91 -9.17 -3.86
CA THR A 180 20.99 -8.53 -5.18
C THR A 180 19.80 -8.87 -6.08
N ARG A 181 18.92 -9.77 -5.64
CA ARG A 181 17.74 -10.20 -6.40
C ARG A 181 16.71 -9.07 -6.47
N SER A 182 16.39 -8.64 -7.68
CA SER A 182 15.35 -7.67 -7.98
C SER A 182 14.25 -8.30 -8.84
N TRP A 183 13.04 -7.74 -8.78
CA TRP A 183 11.99 -8.03 -9.76
C TRP A 183 12.08 -7.00 -10.88
N PRO A 184 12.57 -7.32 -12.08
CA PRO A 184 12.46 -6.39 -13.20
C PRO A 184 10.98 -6.21 -13.59
N ARG A 185 10.53 -4.97 -13.77
CA ARG A 185 9.14 -4.66 -14.19
C ARG A 185 8.76 -5.23 -15.56
N CYS A 186 9.75 -5.56 -16.38
CA CYS A 186 9.57 -6.12 -17.72
C CYS A 186 9.42 -7.64 -17.75
N ASN A 187 9.77 -8.37 -16.68
CA ASN A 187 9.71 -9.82 -16.66
C ASN A 187 8.48 -10.34 -15.92
N PHE A 188 7.35 -10.34 -16.63
CA PHE A 188 6.07 -10.81 -16.11
C PHE A 188 5.30 -11.61 -17.16
N ARG A 189 4.38 -12.46 -16.70
CA ARG A 189 3.42 -13.16 -17.56
C ARG A 189 2.03 -13.08 -16.97
N MET A 190 1.06 -12.73 -17.81
CA MET A 190 -0.36 -12.73 -17.47
C MET A 190 -1.03 -13.91 -18.17
N GLY A 191 -1.62 -14.81 -17.39
CA GLY A 191 -2.51 -15.87 -17.87
C GLY A 191 -3.95 -15.56 -17.50
N ILE A 192 -4.90 -15.86 -18.39
CA ILE A 192 -6.33 -15.77 -18.13
C ILE A 192 -6.95 -17.02 -18.75
N THR A 193 -7.69 -17.80 -17.96
CA THR A 193 -8.24 -19.09 -18.41
C THR A 193 -9.04 -18.92 -19.70
N GLY A 194 -8.66 -19.66 -20.73
CA GLY A 194 -9.31 -19.60 -22.05
C GLY A 194 -8.96 -18.36 -22.88
N LEU A 195 -7.97 -17.58 -22.45
CA LEU A 195 -7.36 -16.46 -23.18
C LEU A 195 -5.83 -16.47 -23.02
N ASP A 196 -5.21 -17.59 -22.65
CA ASP A 196 -3.79 -17.64 -22.26
C ASP A 196 -2.85 -17.20 -23.39
N SER A 197 -3.16 -17.56 -24.65
CA SER A 197 -2.40 -17.12 -25.83
C SER A 197 -2.48 -15.61 -26.05
N VAL A 198 -3.59 -14.98 -25.65
CA VAL A 198 -3.85 -13.56 -25.87
C VAL A 198 -3.34 -12.73 -24.69
N ALA A 199 -3.69 -13.13 -23.46
CA ALA A 199 -3.25 -12.49 -22.23
C ALA A 199 -1.73 -12.57 -22.05
N GLY A 200 -1.09 -13.64 -22.56
CA GLY A 200 0.36 -13.79 -22.56
C GLY A 200 1.09 -12.76 -23.43
N THR A 201 0.38 -12.02 -24.30
CA THR A 201 0.95 -10.94 -25.12
C THR A 201 0.84 -9.56 -24.47
N ALA A 202 0.35 -9.46 -23.22
CA ALA A 202 0.23 -8.17 -22.52
C ALA A 202 1.57 -7.41 -22.48
N THR A 203 1.53 -6.16 -22.94
CA THR A 203 2.68 -5.23 -22.97
C THR A 203 2.85 -4.52 -21.64
N SER A 204 1.73 -4.18 -20.98
CA SER A 204 1.75 -3.59 -19.64
C SER A 204 0.55 -4.01 -18.79
N VAL A 205 0.75 -3.91 -17.48
CA VAL A 205 -0.22 -4.19 -16.42
C VAL A 205 -0.19 -3.04 -15.43
N SER A 206 -1.33 -2.41 -15.14
CA SER A 206 -1.37 -1.35 -14.13
C SER A 206 -1.05 -1.87 -12.74
N ALA A 207 -0.70 -0.95 -11.84
CA ALA A 207 -0.58 -1.28 -10.42
C ALA A 207 -1.91 -1.84 -9.92
N LEU A 208 -1.84 -2.88 -9.10
CA LEU A 208 -3.00 -3.46 -8.46
C LEU A 208 -2.96 -3.14 -6.98
N THR A 209 -3.95 -2.38 -6.53
CA THR A 209 -4.09 -2.02 -5.12
C THR A 209 -5.15 -2.88 -4.47
N CYS A 210 -4.76 -3.56 -3.40
CA CYS A 210 -5.62 -4.26 -2.47
C CYS A 210 -5.75 -3.40 -1.20
N THR A 211 -6.95 -2.94 -0.89
CA THR A 211 -7.23 -2.18 0.33
C THR A 211 -8.04 -3.01 1.30
N ARG A 212 -7.66 -2.96 2.57
CA ARG A 212 -8.35 -3.64 3.64
C ARG A 212 -9.05 -2.64 4.54
N ALA A 213 -10.38 -2.63 4.44
CA ALA A 213 -11.26 -1.94 5.37
C ALA A 213 -11.99 -2.97 6.25
N ARG A 214 -13.19 -3.39 5.83
CA ARG A 214 -13.92 -4.52 6.42
C ARG A 214 -13.88 -5.79 5.57
N GLN A 215 -13.65 -5.61 4.28
CA GLN A 215 -13.47 -6.65 3.28
C GLN A 215 -12.27 -6.25 2.43
N VAL A 216 -11.59 -7.23 1.86
CA VAL A 216 -10.54 -7.01 0.87
C VAL A 216 -11.19 -6.48 -0.42
N SER A 217 -10.76 -5.31 -0.88
CA SER A 217 -11.20 -4.74 -2.15
C SER A 217 -10.01 -4.48 -3.07
N PHE A 218 -10.22 -4.76 -4.35
CA PHE A 218 -9.21 -4.59 -5.38
C PHE A 218 -9.55 -3.38 -6.26
N GLY A 219 -8.54 -2.58 -6.57
CA GLY A 219 -8.62 -1.58 -7.62
C GLY A 219 -8.78 -2.23 -9.01
N PRO A 220 -9.19 -1.45 -10.02
CA PRO A 220 -9.31 -1.97 -11.38
C PRO A 220 -7.93 -2.40 -11.91
N LEU A 221 -7.86 -3.59 -12.49
CA LEU A 221 -6.69 -4.08 -13.20
C LEU A 221 -6.77 -3.66 -14.66
N VAL A 222 -5.79 -2.91 -15.14
CA VAL A 222 -5.72 -2.47 -16.52
C VAL A 222 -4.63 -3.25 -17.24
N LEU A 223 -4.99 -3.93 -18.31
CA LEU A 223 -4.05 -4.59 -19.21
C LEU A 223 -3.95 -3.79 -20.51
N THR A 224 -2.73 -3.64 -21.00
CA THR A 224 -2.48 -3.19 -22.38
C THR A 224 -2.03 -4.39 -23.18
N VAL A 225 -2.70 -4.65 -24.29
CA VAL A 225 -2.46 -5.78 -25.20
C VAL A 225 -2.40 -5.26 -26.64
N PRO A 226 -1.84 -6.01 -27.60
CA PRO A 226 -1.93 -5.65 -29.01
C PRO A 226 -3.39 -5.51 -29.47
N ALA A 227 -3.69 -4.61 -30.41
CA ALA A 227 -5.07 -4.39 -30.87
C ALA A 227 -5.73 -5.66 -31.45
N SER A 228 -4.94 -6.60 -31.99
CA SER A 228 -5.42 -7.91 -32.46
C SER A 228 -6.06 -8.76 -31.35
N ALA A 229 -5.70 -8.52 -30.08
CA ALA A 229 -6.27 -9.21 -28.92
C ALA A 229 -7.66 -8.67 -28.52
N ALA A 230 -8.03 -7.46 -28.95
CA ALA A 230 -9.21 -6.75 -28.45
C ALA A 230 -10.52 -7.53 -28.69
N ALA A 231 -10.63 -8.21 -29.83
CA ALA A 231 -11.82 -8.97 -30.19
C ALA A 231 -12.11 -10.09 -29.17
N ALA A 232 -11.09 -10.81 -28.71
CA ALA A 232 -11.26 -11.90 -27.75
C ALA A 232 -11.76 -11.40 -26.39
N PHE A 233 -11.26 -10.25 -25.92
CA PHE A 233 -11.74 -9.60 -24.70
C PHE A 233 -13.15 -9.03 -24.85
N SER A 234 -13.50 -8.47 -26.01
CA SER A 234 -14.88 -8.04 -26.30
C SER A 234 -15.85 -9.21 -26.29
N THR A 235 -15.50 -10.34 -26.91
CA THR A 235 -16.31 -11.57 -26.86
C THR A 235 -16.49 -12.06 -25.43
N TRP A 236 -15.42 -12.11 -24.64
CA TRP A 236 -15.51 -12.47 -23.22
C TRP A 236 -16.43 -11.52 -22.44
N ARG A 237 -16.30 -10.21 -22.68
CA ARG A 237 -17.17 -9.20 -22.05
C ARG A 237 -18.64 -9.39 -22.40
N SER A 238 -18.95 -9.66 -23.67
CA SER A 238 -20.32 -9.90 -24.12
C SER A 238 -20.91 -11.20 -23.57
N ALA A 239 -20.08 -12.23 -23.33
CA ALA A 239 -20.52 -13.47 -22.70
C ALA A 239 -20.90 -13.29 -21.23
N GLY A 240 -20.32 -12.29 -20.55
CA GLY A 240 -20.56 -12.06 -19.12
C GLY A 240 -19.91 -13.11 -18.21
N ASP A 241 -19.00 -13.93 -18.75
CA ASP A 241 -18.36 -15.01 -18.01
C ASP A 241 -17.38 -14.47 -16.96
N VAL A 242 -17.31 -15.19 -15.84
CA VAL A 242 -16.32 -14.95 -14.80
C VAL A 242 -15.14 -15.88 -15.03
N ARG A 243 -13.91 -15.33 -15.11
CA ARG A 243 -12.70 -16.13 -15.36
C ARG A 243 -11.68 -16.02 -14.23
N ARG A 244 -10.72 -16.95 -14.22
CA ARG A 244 -9.53 -16.91 -13.36
C ARG A 244 -8.35 -16.40 -14.16
N GLY A 245 -7.42 -15.74 -13.49
CA GLY A 245 -6.17 -15.29 -14.05
C GLY A 245 -5.00 -15.54 -13.12
N ARG A 246 -3.79 -15.41 -13.66
CA ARG A 246 -2.55 -15.54 -12.90
C ARG A 246 -1.55 -14.53 -13.42
N LEU A 247 -1.11 -13.63 -12.56
CA LEU A 247 0.00 -12.71 -12.83
C LEU A 247 1.25 -13.26 -12.16
N THR A 248 2.23 -13.68 -12.96
CA THR A 248 3.49 -14.24 -12.45
C THR A 248 4.62 -13.25 -12.66
N PHE A 249 5.36 -12.96 -11.59
CA PHE A 249 6.56 -12.14 -11.57
C PHE A 249 7.78 -13.05 -11.64
N PHE A 250 8.71 -12.71 -12.52
CA PHE A 250 9.94 -13.45 -12.72
C PHE A 250 11.13 -12.61 -12.27
N ASP A 251 12.20 -13.26 -11.84
CA ASP A 251 13.48 -12.59 -11.62
C ASP A 251 14.26 -12.42 -12.94
N ALA A 252 15.49 -11.91 -12.84
CA ALA A 252 16.37 -11.75 -13.99
C ALA A 252 16.77 -13.07 -14.68
N GLN A 253 16.59 -14.22 -14.01
CA GLN A 253 16.89 -15.56 -14.54
C GLN A 253 15.63 -16.29 -15.05
N GLU A 254 14.53 -15.55 -15.24
CA GLU A 254 13.22 -16.09 -15.61
C GLU A 254 12.68 -17.16 -14.65
N GLN A 255 13.14 -17.17 -13.40
CA GLN A 255 12.54 -18.03 -12.38
C GLN A 255 11.31 -17.32 -11.79
N PRO A 256 10.15 -18.00 -11.70
CA PRO A 256 9.00 -17.41 -11.04
C PRO A 256 9.37 -17.14 -9.58
N VAL A 257 9.00 -15.98 -9.06
CA VAL A 257 9.25 -15.60 -7.66
C VAL A 257 7.94 -15.53 -6.90
N VAL A 258 6.98 -14.82 -7.48
CA VAL A 258 5.65 -14.59 -6.90
C VAL A 258 4.63 -14.75 -8.00
N ALA A 259 3.53 -15.42 -7.68
CA ALA A 259 2.37 -15.49 -8.53
C ALA A 259 1.15 -14.97 -7.77
N LEU A 260 0.46 -14.00 -8.36
CA LEU A 260 -0.83 -13.54 -7.89
C LEU A 260 -1.91 -14.29 -8.68
N ALA A 261 -2.61 -15.19 -8.01
CA ALA A 261 -3.80 -15.83 -8.55
C ALA A 261 -4.98 -14.88 -8.40
N LEU A 262 -5.61 -14.53 -9.52
CA LEU A 262 -6.74 -13.61 -9.59
C LEU A 262 -8.00 -14.43 -9.84
N SER A 263 -8.98 -14.27 -8.97
CA SER A 263 -10.26 -14.94 -9.04
C SER A 263 -11.35 -13.94 -9.37
N ALA A 264 -12.41 -14.46 -10.00
CA ALA A 264 -13.57 -13.69 -10.39
C ALA A 264 -13.25 -12.45 -11.26
N LEU A 265 -12.38 -12.62 -12.26
CA LEU A 265 -12.08 -11.58 -13.24
C LEU A 265 -13.29 -11.36 -14.15
N THR A 266 -13.64 -10.09 -14.38
CA THR A 266 -14.66 -9.69 -15.35
C THR A 266 -14.21 -8.43 -16.11
N PRO A 267 -14.29 -8.40 -17.44
CA PRO A 267 -13.91 -7.22 -18.22
C PRO A 267 -14.98 -6.15 -18.13
N THR A 268 -14.61 -4.98 -17.61
CA THR A 268 -15.51 -3.83 -17.46
C THR A 268 -15.49 -2.92 -18.68
N SER A 269 -14.33 -2.77 -19.32
CA SER A 269 -14.20 -2.02 -20.57
C SER A 269 -13.10 -2.56 -21.49
N VAL A 270 -13.29 -2.36 -22.79
CA VAL A 270 -12.34 -2.69 -23.86
C VAL A 270 -12.30 -1.47 -24.77
N SER A 271 -11.11 -0.90 -24.97
CA SER A 271 -10.89 0.23 -25.89
C SER A 271 -9.66 -0.06 -26.73
N ALA A 272 -9.80 -0.02 -28.06
CA ALA A 272 -8.69 -0.22 -28.99
C ALA A 272 -8.37 1.09 -29.71
N ALA A 273 -7.11 1.51 -29.66
CA ALA A 273 -6.62 2.72 -30.33
C ALA A 273 -5.12 2.57 -30.63
N GLY A 274 -4.68 3.01 -31.81
CA GLY A 274 -3.25 3.16 -32.11
C GLY A 274 -2.44 1.85 -32.08
N GLY A 275 -3.03 0.72 -32.50
CA GLY A 275 -2.34 -0.58 -32.53
C GLY A 275 -2.31 -1.33 -31.19
N GLU A 276 -2.79 -0.69 -30.12
CA GLU A 276 -2.96 -1.31 -28.81
C GLU A 276 -4.44 -1.33 -28.39
N ALA A 277 -4.74 -2.18 -27.42
CA ALA A 277 -6.01 -2.21 -26.74
C ALA A 277 -5.81 -2.18 -25.23
N ARG A 278 -6.60 -1.34 -24.58
CA ARG A 278 -6.67 -1.17 -23.13
C ARG A 278 -7.89 -1.92 -22.61
N ILE A 279 -7.64 -2.90 -21.75
CA ILE A 279 -8.65 -3.75 -21.13
C ILE A 279 -8.73 -3.41 -19.65
N GLN A 280 -9.89 -2.98 -19.16
CA GLN A 280 -10.12 -2.84 -17.72
C GLN A 280 -10.82 -4.10 -17.21
N LEU A 281 -10.29 -4.68 -16.15
CA LEU A 281 -10.80 -5.87 -15.48
C LEU A 281 -11.17 -5.51 -14.04
N ALA A 282 -12.36 -5.90 -13.60
CA ALA A 282 -12.68 -5.97 -12.19
C ALA A 282 -12.14 -7.28 -11.62
N VAL A 283 -11.54 -7.20 -10.43
CA VAL A 283 -10.99 -8.33 -9.69
C VAL A 283 -11.89 -8.57 -8.48
N GLY A 284 -12.54 -9.74 -8.43
CA GLY A 284 -13.40 -10.08 -7.30
C GLY A 284 -12.61 -10.55 -6.09
N ASP A 285 -11.57 -11.36 -6.31
CA ASP A 285 -10.74 -11.93 -5.25
C ASP A 285 -9.31 -12.20 -5.76
N ALA A 286 -8.33 -12.29 -4.86
CA ALA A 286 -6.97 -12.66 -5.21
C ALA A 286 -6.26 -13.42 -4.08
N SER A 287 -5.44 -14.38 -4.45
CA SER A 287 -4.54 -15.09 -3.53
C SER A 287 -3.10 -15.02 -4.02
N LEU A 288 -2.16 -14.94 -3.07
CA LEU A 288 -0.74 -14.89 -3.36
C LEU A 288 -0.14 -16.28 -3.18
N ALA A 289 0.57 -16.76 -4.21
CA ALA A 289 1.38 -17.97 -4.15
C ALA A 289 2.85 -17.58 -4.31
N VAL A 290 3.68 -17.98 -3.35
CA VAL A 290 5.14 -17.89 -3.47
C VAL A 290 5.60 -19.09 -4.28
N THR A 291 6.42 -18.85 -5.29
CA THR A 291 7.04 -19.89 -6.10
C THR A 291 8.53 -19.69 -5.95
N GLY A 292 9.19 -20.52 -5.18
CA GLY A 292 10.61 -20.35 -4.86
C GLY A 292 11.03 -21.19 -3.67
#